data_AF-A0A1X7TH27-F1
#
_entry.id   AF-A0A1X7TH27-F1
#
_cell.length_a   1.000
_cell.length_b   1.000
_cell.length_c   1.000
_cell.angle_alpha   90.00
_cell.angle_beta   90.00
_cell.angle_gamma   90.00
#
_symmetry.space_group_name_H-M   'P 1'
#
loop_
_entity.id
_entity.type
_entity.pdbx_description
1 polymer ?
#
loop_
_entity_poly.entity_id
_entity_poly.type
_entity_poly.pdbx_seq_one_letter_code
_entity_poly.pdbx_strand_id
1 'polypeptide(L)'
;MAENTSPAITMTCEVCSEYYTDPLMLPCLHSFCKKCLIKVKEKQGSADTSLKCPTCDTSVNLPDGKIEGLTQNLWFEHKSRDASIKKKIVSKEAISCDECSVDDSSDAAVYFSATTGQYIGQFGHQGNGNGQFCYPIGMSTDGKGNILAAEYSNNRVQVFKEDGTFVQVIQCDGNATDVAVDNEGKIHITIQSQHHV
;
A
#
# COMPACT_ATOMS: atom_id res chain seq x y z
N MET A 1 -6.73 44.78 3.56
CA MET A 1 -6.91 43.54 2.79
C MET A 1 -7.19 42.44 3.79
N ALA A 2 -8.35 41.81 3.72
CA ALA A 2 -8.78 40.83 4.71
C ALA A 2 -7.91 39.55 4.58
N GLU A 3 -7.25 39.18 5.67
CA GLU A 3 -6.62 37.86 5.79
C GLU A 3 -7.72 36.81 5.71
N ASN A 4 -7.66 35.99 4.68
CA ASN A 4 -8.57 34.87 4.48
C ASN A 4 -8.21 33.76 5.48
N THR A 5 -8.61 33.92 6.73
CA THR A 5 -8.53 32.88 7.76
C THR A 5 -9.60 31.83 7.48
N SER A 6 -9.34 30.99 6.48
CA SER A 6 -10.05 29.71 6.37
C SER A 6 -9.88 28.98 7.71
N PRO A 7 -10.97 28.52 8.34
CA PRO A 7 -10.88 27.86 9.64
C PRO A 7 -9.93 26.67 9.51
N ALA A 8 -8.92 26.62 10.40
CA ALA A 8 -8.01 25.50 10.45
C ALA A 8 -8.85 24.23 10.65
N ILE A 9 -8.87 23.36 9.63
CA ILE A 9 -9.62 22.12 9.71
C ILE A 9 -8.96 21.29 10.82
N THR A 10 -9.62 21.19 11.96
CA THR A 10 -9.13 20.42 13.09
C THR A 10 -9.27 18.94 12.76
N MET A 11 -8.13 18.26 12.63
CA MET A 11 -8.03 16.82 12.32
C MET A 11 -8.34 15.91 13.52
N THR A 12 -9.08 16.42 14.50
CA THR A 12 -9.39 15.75 15.76
C THR A 12 -10.88 15.41 15.83
N CYS A 13 -11.19 14.27 16.45
CA CYS A 13 -12.56 13.82 16.66
C CYS A 13 -13.16 14.53 17.87
N GLU A 14 -14.35 15.11 17.72
CA GLU A 14 -15.03 15.84 18.81
C GLU A 14 -15.44 14.95 20.00
N VAL A 15 -15.49 13.63 19.82
CA VAL A 15 -15.87 12.70 20.91
C VAL A 15 -14.68 12.33 21.79
N CYS A 16 -13.48 12.17 21.22
CA CYS A 16 -12.29 11.77 21.98
C CYS A 16 -11.20 12.83 22.06
N SER A 17 -11.34 13.95 21.36
CA SER A 17 -10.36 15.04 21.24
C SER A 17 -8.99 14.63 20.69
N GLU A 18 -8.86 13.39 20.21
CA GLU A 18 -7.67 12.83 19.57
C GLU A 18 -7.79 12.88 18.04
N TYR A 19 -6.67 12.67 17.32
CA TYR A 19 -6.69 12.52 15.87
C TYR A 19 -7.64 11.40 15.40
N TYR A 20 -8.28 11.62 14.26
CA TYR A 20 -9.18 10.63 13.67
C TYR A 20 -8.50 9.28 13.40
N THR A 21 -9.15 8.20 13.85
CA THR A 21 -8.79 6.81 13.54
C THR A 21 -10.00 6.11 12.95
N ASP A 22 -9.90 5.61 11.71
CA ASP A 22 -11.01 5.02 10.94
C ASP A 22 -12.27 5.91 10.98
N PRO A 23 -12.21 7.11 10.35
CA PRO A 23 -13.29 8.09 10.44
C PRO A 23 -14.49 7.70 9.58
N LEU A 24 -15.65 7.58 10.23
CA LEU A 24 -16.94 7.39 9.58
C LEU A 24 -17.69 8.71 9.48
N MET A 25 -18.37 8.92 8.36
CA MET A 25 -19.23 10.07 8.12
C MET A 25 -20.69 9.69 8.36
N LEU A 26 -21.38 10.48 9.17
CA LEU A 26 -22.84 10.42 9.26
C LEU A 26 -23.46 11.17 8.07
N PRO A 27 -24.72 10.87 7.67
CA PRO A 27 -25.43 11.61 6.62
C PRO A 27 -25.57 13.12 6.88
N CYS A 28 -25.42 13.56 8.14
CA CYS A 28 -25.32 14.98 8.50
C CYS A 28 -23.93 15.59 8.24
N LEU A 29 -23.04 14.85 7.56
CA LEU A 29 -21.66 15.20 7.18
C LEU A 29 -20.66 15.39 8.34
N HIS A 30 -21.07 15.14 9.58
CA HIS A 30 -20.15 15.08 10.72
C HIS A 30 -19.39 13.75 10.74
N SER A 31 -18.09 13.84 11.01
CA SER A 31 -17.18 12.69 10.99
C SER A 31 -16.69 12.36 12.39
N PHE A 32 -16.56 11.07 12.70
CA PHE A 32 -16.13 10.58 14.03
C PHE A 32 -15.30 9.30 13.87
N CYS A 33 -14.42 9.00 14.83
CA CYS A 33 -13.74 7.70 14.86
C CYS A 33 -14.79 6.58 14.99
N LYS A 34 -14.65 5.49 14.22
CA LYS A 34 -15.53 4.31 14.30
C LYS A 34 -15.75 3.83 15.75
N LYS A 35 -14.67 3.69 16.51
CA LYS A 35 -14.71 3.32 17.94
C LYS A 35 -15.55 4.27 18.80
N CYS A 36 -15.58 5.56 18.45
CA CYS A 36 -16.35 6.56 19.18
C CYS A 36 -17.84 6.44 18.87
N LEU A 37 -18.21 6.22 17.61
CA LEU A 37 -19.60 5.96 17.23
C LEU A 37 -20.13 4.67 17.88
N ILE A 38 -19.32 3.61 17.95
CA ILE A 38 -19.69 2.35 18.62
C ILE A 38 -20.05 2.61 20.08
N LYS A 39 -19.19 3.34 20.81
CA LYS A 39 -19.46 3.72 22.20
C LYS A 39 -20.72 4.58 22.36
N VAL A 40 -20.98 5.50 21.43
CA VAL A 40 -22.20 6.32 21.45
C VAL A 40 -23.43 5.44 21.23
N LYS A 41 -23.35 4.47 20.33
CA LYS A 41 -24.45 3.54 20.04
C LYS A 41 -24.75 2.59 21.19
N GLU A 42 -23.70 2.02 21.79
CA GLU A 42 -23.81 1.17 22.99
C GLU A 42 -24.52 1.92 24.14
N LYS A 43 -24.21 3.21 24.32
CA LYS A 43 -24.88 4.07 25.32
C LYS A 43 -26.34 4.38 24.99
N GLN A 44 -26.72 4.43 23.71
CA GLN A 44 -28.11 4.63 23.27
C GLN A 44 -28.94 3.34 23.33
N GLY A 45 -28.30 2.18 23.41
CA GLY A 45 -28.93 0.87 23.44
C GLY A 45 -28.73 0.12 22.12
N SER A 46 -28.32 -1.15 22.22
CA SER A 46 -27.96 -2.00 21.09
C SER A 46 -29.14 -2.37 20.19
N ALA A 47 -30.38 -2.26 20.69
CA ALA A 47 -31.60 -2.61 19.96
C ALA A 47 -32.15 -1.49 19.06
N ASP A 48 -31.65 -0.26 19.21
CA ASP A 48 -32.09 0.87 18.39
C ASP A 48 -31.45 0.75 16.99
N THR A 49 -32.17 1.07 15.93
CA THR A 49 -31.64 1.08 14.54
C THR A 49 -31.13 2.45 14.12
N SER A 50 -31.24 3.45 14.99
CA SER A 50 -30.84 4.84 14.77
C SER A 50 -29.69 5.27 15.68
N LEU A 51 -29.01 6.35 15.32
CA LEU A 51 -27.91 6.93 16.08
C LEU A 51 -28.04 8.45 16.06
N LYS A 52 -28.06 9.07 17.25
CA LYS A 52 -27.96 10.53 17.35
C LYS A 52 -26.53 11.00 17.12
N CYS A 53 -26.36 11.95 16.20
CA CYS A 53 -25.10 12.61 15.95
C CYS A 53 -24.61 13.38 17.20
N PRO A 54 -23.38 13.13 17.70
CA PRO A 54 -22.84 13.84 18.86
C PRO A 54 -22.70 15.36 18.69
N THR A 55 -22.59 15.86 17.46
CA THR A 55 -22.37 17.29 17.17
C THR A 55 -23.67 18.05 16.96
N CYS A 56 -24.60 17.50 16.16
CA CYS A 56 -25.81 18.21 15.74
C CYS A 56 -27.13 17.58 16.23
N ASP A 57 -27.06 16.51 17.04
CA ASP A 57 -28.19 15.74 17.58
C ASP A 57 -29.18 15.17 16.54
N THR A 58 -28.85 15.27 15.24
CA THR A 58 -29.64 14.68 14.16
C THR A 58 -29.68 13.17 14.31
N SER A 59 -30.88 12.58 14.30
CA SER A 59 -31.05 11.13 14.30
C SER A 59 -30.78 10.56 12.92
N VAL A 60 -29.85 9.61 12.87
CA VAL A 60 -29.38 8.96 11.64
C VAL A 60 -29.80 7.50 11.69
N ASN A 61 -30.49 7.03 10.66
CA ASN A 61 -30.77 5.60 10.52
C ASN A 61 -29.51 4.86 10.06
N LEU A 62 -29.16 3.80 10.76
CA LEU A 62 -28.01 2.97 10.43
C LEU A 62 -28.40 1.88 9.42
N PRO A 63 -27.60 1.64 8.38
CA PRO A 63 -27.77 0.49 7.50
C PRO A 63 -27.65 -0.81 8.31
N ASP A 64 -28.65 -1.69 8.22
CA ASP A 64 -28.75 -2.94 9.00
C ASP A 64 -28.65 -2.77 10.53
N GLY A 65 -28.90 -1.56 11.04
CA GLY A 65 -28.73 -1.23 12.46
C GLY A 65 -27.26 -1.17 12.92
N LYS A 66 -26.31 -1.22 11.97
CA LYS A 66 -24.87 -1.34 12.24
C LYS A 66 -24.10 -0.09 11.82
N ILE A 67 -23.04 0.21 12.56
CA ILE A 67 -22.17 1.37 12.27
C ILE A 67 -21.27 1.08 11.08
N GLU A 68 -20.92 -0.19 10.87
CA GLU A 68 -20.07 -0.66 9.77
C GLU A 68 -20.65 -0.36 8.37
N GLY A 69 -21.96 -0.11 8.27
CA GLY A 69 -22.60 0.27 7.02
C GLY A 69 -22.46 1.76 6.67
N LEU A 70 -21.91 2.60 7.56
CA LEU A 70 -21.72 4.02 7.31
C LEU A 70 -20.54 4.27 6.37
N THR A 71 -20.65 5.31 5.54
CA THR A 71 -19.61 5.69 4.59
C THR A 71 -18.37 6.22 5.33
N GLN A 72 -17.19 5.74 4.92
CA GLN A 72 -15.91 6.28 5.39
C GLN A 72 -15.68 7.69 4.84
N ASN A 73 -15.18 8.60 5.67
CA ASN A 73 -14.69 9.88 5.18
C ASN A 73 -13.24 9.72 4.72
N LEU A 74 -13.06 9.31 3.47
CA LEU A 74 -11.75 9.10 2.84
C LEU A 74 -10.84 10.33 2.94
N TRP A 75 -11.40 11.54 2.98
CA TRP A 75 -10.60 12.76 3.15
C TRP A 75 -9.95 12.85 4.53
N PHE A 76 -10.70 12.58 5.61
CA PHE A 76 -10.14 12.54 6.96
C PHE A 76 -9.18 11.36 7.14
N GLU A 77 -9.47 10.22 6.53
CA GLU A 77 -8.60 9.05 6.56
C GLU A 77 -7.25 9.34 5.89
N HIS A 78 -7.27 9.93 4.68
CA HIS A 78 -6.04 10.31 3.99
C HIS A 78 -5.25 11.36 4.78
N LYS A 79 -5.93 12.37 5.34
CA LYS A 79 -5.26 13.43 6.12
C LYS A 79 -4.70 12.93 7.46
N SER A 80 -5.37 11.98 8.13
CA SER A 80 -4.84 11.40 9.38
C SER A 80 -3.66 10.46 9.10
N ARG A 81 -3.70 9.73 7.97
CA ARG A 81 -2.58 8.94 7.45
C ARG A 81 -1.38 9.84 7.11
N ASP A 82 -1.60 10.93 6.38
CA ASP A 82 -0.56 11.93 6.06
C ASP A 82 0.11 12.47 7.32
N ALA A 83 -0.67 12.82 8.34
CA ALA A 83 -0.15 13.32 9.61
C ALA A 83 0.69 12.25 10.34
N SER A 84 0.23 11.01 10.32
CA SER A 84 0.94 9.86 10.92
C SER A 84 2.25 9.55 10.19
N ILE A 85 2.25 9.59 8.86
CA ILE A 85 3.45 9.40 8.03
C ILE A 85 4.44 10.53 8.28
N LYS A 86 4.00 11.79 8.27
CA LYS A 86 4.86 12.96 8.56
C LYS A 86 5.52 12.84 9.93
N LYS A 87 4.78 12.37 10.94
CA LYS A 87 5.33 12.13 12.28
C LYS A 87 6.43 11.07 12.26
N LYS A 88 6.20 9.93 11.59
CA LYS A 88 7.19 8.85 11.45
C LYS A 88 8.45 9.27 10.69
N ILE A 89 8.31 10.12 9.65
CA ILE A 89 9.45 10.70 8.93
C ILE A 89 10.33 11.53 9.88
N VAL A 90 9.70 12.39 10.69
CA VAL A 90 10.42 13.23 11.66
C VAL A 90 11.08 12.40 12.75
N SER A 91 10.43 11.31 13.22
CA SER A 91 11.00 10.42 14.23
C SER A 91 11.94 9.34 13.69
N LYS A 92 12.18 9.30 12.37
CA LYS A 92 12.98 8.25 11.67
C LYS A 92 12.50 6.82 11.97
N GLU A 93 11.21 6.66 12.23
CA GLU A 93 10.59 5.34 12.39
C GLU A 93 10.36 4.67 11.03
N ALA A 94 10.39 3.34 11.00
CA ALA A 94 10.06 2.57 9.81
C ALA A 94 8.60 2.84 9.37
N ILE A 95 8.42 3.16 8.09
CA ILE A 95 7.11 3.42 7.47
C ILE A 95 6.73 2.18 6.67
N SER A 96 5.75 1.43 7.17
CA SER A 96 5.14 0.32 6.44
C SER A 96 4.17 0.85 5.39
N CYS A 97 4.17 0.25 4.19
CA CYS A 97 3.18 0.52 3.16
C CYS A 97 2.04 -0.49 3.29
N ASP A 98 0.81 -0.01 3.49
CA ASP A 98 -0.37 -0.88 3.68
C ASP A 98 -0.84 -1.55 2.37
N GLU A 99 -0.40 -1.05 1.22
CA GLU A 99 -0.58 -1.70 -0.09
C GLU A 99 0.49 -2.78 -0.34
N CYS A 100 1.51 -2.83 0.52
CA CYS A 100 2.58 -3.83 0.48
C CYS A 100 2.53 -4.78 1.69
N SER A 101 1.47 -4.77 2.50
CA SER A 101 1.42 -5.56 3.72
C SER A 101 0.66 -6.88 3.57
N VAL A 102 1.48 -7.94 3.46
CA VAL A 102 1.38 -9.32 3.99
C VAL A 102 0.29 -10.27 3.48
N ASP A 103 0.79 -11.32 2.80
CA ASP A 103 0.22 -12.65 2.56
C ASP A 103 -0.45 -12.95 1.21
N ASP A 104 0.05 -12.35 0.12
CA ASP A 104 0.00 -13.03 -1.17
C ASP A 104 1.43 -13.23 -1.67
N SER A 105 1.89 -14.48 -1.59
CA SER A 105 3.14 -15.02 -2.16
C SER A 105 3.25 -14.89 -3.70
N SER A 106 2.70 -13.83 -4.27
CA SER A 106 2.48 -13.65 -5.71
C SER A 106 3.72 -13.17 -6.48
N ASP A 107 4.66 -12.50 -5.80
CA ASP A 107 5.92 -12.09 -6.41
C ASP A 107 6.86 -13.30 -6.53
N ALA A 108 6.75 -14.02 -7.64
CA ALA A 108 7.62 -15.13 -7.98
C ALA A 108 7.98 -15.09 -9.47
N ALA A 109 9.17 -15.56 -9.81
CA ALA A 109 9.50 -15.90 -11.18
C ALA A 109 8.92 -17.28 -11.48
N VAL A 110 8.11 -17.39 -12.54
CA VAL A 110 7.44 -18.63 -12.95
C VAL A 110 7.87 -18.98 -14.36
N TYR A 111 8.08 -20.27 -14.64
CA TYR A 111 8.49 -20.74 -15.96
C TYR A 111 7.72 -21.97 -16.41
N PHE A 112 7.49 -22.03 -17.72
CA PHE A 112 6.67 -23.03 -18.40
C PHE A 112 7.48 -23.67 -19.52
N SER A 113 7.09 -24.90 -19.88
CA SER A 113 7.64 -25.58 -21.05
C SER A 113 7.24 -24.83 -22.32
N ALA A 114 8.22 -24.40 -23.11
CA ALA A 114 7.96 -23.73 -24.38
C ALA A 114 7.23 -24.64 -25.40
N THR A 115 7.37 -25.96 -25.28
CA THR A 115 6.77 -26.91 -26.24
C THR A 115 5.39 -27.40 -25.81
N THR A 116 5.14 -27.53 -24.51
CA THR A 116 3.88 -28.09 -23.98
C THR A 116 3.03 -27.08 -23.24
N GLY A 117 3.56 -25.91 -22.88
CA GLY A 117 2.91 -24.91 -22.04
C GLY A 117 2.71 -25.37 -20.58
N GLN A 118 3.26 -26.52 -20.18
CA GLN A 118 3.11 -27.05 -18.83
C GLN A 118 3.94 -26.23 -17.84
N TYR A 119 3.36 -25.98 -16.66
CA TYR A 119 4.08 -25.39 -15.53
C TYR A 119 5.26 -26.28 -15.14
N ILE A 120 6.45 -25.69 -15.05
CA ILE A 120 7.66 -26.41 -14.62
C ILE A 120 7.95 -26.08 -13.16
N GLY A 121 7.94 -24.81 -12.80
CA GLY A 121 8.32 -24.38 -11.46
C GLY A 121 8.25 -22.87 -11.27
N GLN A 122 8.55 -22.47 -10.04
CA GLN A 122 8.68 -21.08 -9.65
C GLN A 122 9.75 -20.91 -8.57
N PHE A 123 10.28 -19.69 -8.43
CA PHE A 123 11.17 -19.34 -7.33
C PHE A 123 10.99 -17.88 -6.91
N GLY A 124 11.51 -17.57 -5.72
CA GLY A 124 11.37 -16.28 -5.07
C GLY A 124 10.03 -16.09 -4.39
N HIS A 125 9.97 -15.04 -3.59
CA HIS A 125 8.77 -14.59 -2.89
C HIS A 125 8.90 -13.10 -2.59
N GLN A 126 7.81 -12.44 -2.23
CA GLN A 126 7.84 -11.02 -1.90
C GLN A 126 8.84 -10.69 -0.78
N GLY A 127 9.66 -9.65 -0.97
CA GLY A 127 10.63 -9.15 0.00
C GLY A 127 11.77 -8.35 -0.63
N ASN A 128 12.68 -7.87 0.21
CA ASN A 128 13.78 -7.00 -0.21
C ASN A 128 15.16 -7.69 -0.13
N GLY A 129 15.20 -8.92 0.38
CA GLY A 129 16.42 -9.73 0.49
C GLY A 129 16.85 -10.35 -0.83
N ASN A 130 18.01 -11.01 -0.81
CA ASN A 130 18.49 -11.80 -1.95
C ASN A 130 17.53 -12.98 -2.20
N GLY A 131 17.18 -13.19 -3.47
CA GLY A 131 16.20 -14.18 -3.88
C GLY A 131 14.76 -13.87 -3.50
N GLN A 132 14.50 -12.67 -2.99
CA GLN A 132 13.15 -12.14 -2.79
C GLN A 132 12.89 -11.04 -3.81
N PHE A 133 11.62 -10.79 -4.12
CA PHE A 133 11.21 -9.84 -5.14
C PHE A 133 10.33 -8.73 -4.55
N CYS A 134 10.45 -7.52 -5.08
CA CYS A 134 9.47 -6.47 -4.81
C CYS A 134 9.08 -5.81 -6.13
N TYR A 135 7.88 -6.15 -6.59
CA TYR A 135 7.34 -5.70 -7.87
C TYR A 135 8.28 -6.02 -9.06
N PRO A 136 8.53 -7.32 -9.32
CA PRO A 136 9.32 -7.74 -10.48
C PRO A 136 8.50 -7.53 -11.76
N ILE A 137 9.07 -6.85 -12.75
CA ILE A 137 8.32 -6.44 -13.95
C ILE A 137 8.98 -6.82 -15.28
N GLY A 138 10.26 -7.18 -15.27
CA GLY A 138 10.99 -7.63 -16.45
C GLY A 138 11.82 -8.86 -16.16
N MET A 139 11.98 -9.74 -17.15
CA MET A 139 12.81 -10.95 -17.02
C MET A 139 13.44 -11.34 -18.36
N SER A 140 14.69 -11.74 -18.32
CA SER A 140 15.43 -12.29 -19.46
C SER A 140 16.29 -13.46 -19.03
N THR A 141 16.81 -14.22 -20.00
CA THR A 141 17.85 -15.21 -19.77
C THR A 141 19.15 -14.75 -20.40
N ASP A 142 20.29 -15.18 -19.86
CA ASP A 142 21.54 -15.19 -20.61
C ASP A 142 21.68 -16.53 -21.34
N GLY A 143 22.41 -16.58 -22.45
CA GLY A 143 22.64 -17.83 -23.21
C GLY A 143 23.41 -18.91 -22.45
N LYS A 144 23.66 -18.74 -21.15
CA LYS A 144 24.34 -19.69 -20.25
C LYS A 144 23.36 -20.33 -19.25
N GLY A 145 22.07 -20.02 -19.34
CA GLY A 145 21.02 -20.57 -18.48
C GLY A 145 20.82 -19.80 -17.18
N ASN A 146 21.34 -18.57 -17.05
CA ASN A 146 20.98 -17.71 -15.94
C ASN A 146 19.72 -16.92 -16.28
N ILE A 147 18.92 -16.64 -15.26
CA ILE A 147 17.70 -15.85 -15.31
C ILE A 147 17.99 -14.50 -14.65
N LEU A 148 17.65 -13.40 -15.32
CA LEU A 148 17.77 -12.05 -14.81
C LEU A 148 16.37 -11.48 -14.60
N ALA A 149 16.07 -10.99 -13.41
CA ALA A 149 14.79 -10.39 -13.07
C ALA A 149 14.97 -8.93 -12.64
N ALA A 150 14.28 -8.02 -13.31
CA ALA A 150 14.25 -6.59 -13.00
C ALA A 150 13.17 -6.29 -11.95
N GLU A 151 13.58 -5.65 -10.85
CA GLU A 151 12.72 -5.25 -9.75
C GLU A 151 12.56 -3.74 -9.71
N TYR A 152 11.33 -3.30 -9.95
CA TYR A 152 11.00 -1.89 -10.00
C TYR A 152 11.20 -1.22 -8.64
N SER A 153 10.64 -1.79 -7.58
CA SER A 153 10.61 -1.15 -6.24
C SER A 153 11.92 -1.31 -5.47
N ASN A 154 12.72 -2.33 -5.79
CA ASN A 154 14.05 -2.55 -5.19
C ASN A 154 15.19 -1.89 -5.97
N ASN A 155 14.90 -1.23 -7.11
CA ASN A 155 15.89 -0.54 -7.95
C ASN A 155 17.07 -1.43 -8.31
N ARG A 156 16.80 -2.68 -8.70
CA ARG A 156 17.86 -3.66 -8.95
C ARG A 156 17.44 -4.68 -10.00
N VAL A 157 18.43 -5.36 -10.55
CA VAL A 157 18.25 -6.62 -11.28
C VAL A 157 18.91 -7.72 -10.47
N GLN A 158 18.21 -8.84 -10.26
CA GLN A 158 18.79 -10.04 -9.65
C GLN A 158 19.08 -11.09 -10.70
N VAL A 159 20.19 -11.80 -10.54
CA VAL A 159 20.61 -12.91 -11.39
C VAL A 159 20.47 -14.21 -10.63
N PHE A 160 19.89 -15.21 -11.28
CA PHE A 160 19.60 -16.54 -10.77
C PHE A 160 20.12 -17.61 -11.73
N LYS A 161 20.38 -18.81 -11.23
CA LYS A 161 20.54 -20.00 -12.06
C LYS A 161 19.18 -20.51 -12.54
N GLU A 162 19.18 -21.41 -13.52
CA GLU A 162 17.98 -22.07 -14.05
C GLU A 162 17.15 -22.78 -12.95
N ASP A 163 17.79 -23.27 -11.89
CA ASP A 163 17.12 -23.90 -10.74
C ASP A 163 16.54 -22.90 -9.72
N GLY A 164 16.63 -21.59 -9.98
CA GLY A 164 16.18 -20.53 -9.09
C GLY A 164 17.17 -20.14 -7.99
N THR A 165 18.38 -20.70 -7.98
CA THR A 165 19.43 -20.32 -7.02
C THR A 165 19.90 -18.89 -7.29
N PHE A 166 19.80 -18.01 -6.28
CA PHE A 166 20.32 -16.64 -6.35
C PHE A 166 21.84 -16.62 -6.59
N VAL A 167 22.29 -15.74 -7.48
CA VAL A 167 23.71 -15.55 -7.84
C VAL A 167 24.22 -14.19 -7.39
N GLN A 168 23.60 -13.11 -7.85
CA GLN A 168 24.06 -11.75 -7.57
C GLN A 168 23.00 -10.67 -7.79
N VAL A 169 23.27 -9.47 -7.28
CA VAL A 169 22.49 -8.25 -7.53
C VAL A 169 23.27 -7.31 -8.43
N ILE A 170 22.59 -6.70 -9.40
CA ILE A 170 23.04 -5.55 -10.17
C ILE A 170 22.24 -4.35 -9.69
N GLN A 171 22.87 -3.47 -8.92
CA GLN A 171 22.20 -2.29 -8.39
C GLN A 171 21.95 -1.26 -9.51
N CYS A 172 20.73 -0.73 -9.58
CA CYS A 172 20.33 0.29 -10.55
C CYS A 172 20.14 1.65 -9.85
N ASP A 173 20.44 2.73 -10.56
CA ASP A 173 20.23 4.11 -10.09
C ASP A 173 18.84 4.63 -10.51
N GLY A 174 17.80 3.86 -10.14
CA GLY A 174 16.41 4.12 -10.48
C GLY A 174 15.59 2.83 -10.62
N ASN A 175 14.31 2.99 -10.96
CA ASN A 175 13.40 1.85 -11.04
C ASN A 175 13.70 1.05 -12.32
N ALA A 176 14.24 -0.16 -12.17
CA ALA A 176 14.50 -1.05 -13.30
C ALA A 176 13.17 -1.57 -13.86
N THR A 177 12.93 -1.37 -15.17
CA THR A 177 11.67 -1.75 -15.81
C THR A 177 11.74 -2.97 -16.69
N ASP A 178 12.86 -3.18 -17.35
CA ASP A 178 13.10 -4.37 -18.17
C ASP A 178 14.60 -4.66 -18.23
N VAL A 179 14.93 -5.91 -18.56
CA VAL A 179 16.30 -6.38 -18.71
C VAL A 179 16.41 -7.24 -19.97
N ALA A 180 17.45 -7.00 -20.76
CA ALA A 180 17.79 -7.81 -21.92
C ALA A 180 19.28 -8.15 -21.88
N VAL A 181 19.64 -9.32 -22.42
CA VAL A 181 21.03 -9.75 -22.56
C VAL A 181 21.32 -9.98 -24.04
N ASP A 182 22.39 -9.39 -24.55
CA ASP A 182 22.81 -9.60 -25.94
C ASP A 182 23.72 -10.84 -26.11
N ASN A 183 24.05 -11.15 -27.36
CA ASN A 183 24.86 -12.34 -27.70
C ASN A 183 26.31 -12.27 -27.20
N GLU A 184 26.80 -11.10 -26.80
CA GLU A 184 28.11 -10.91 -26.19
C GLU A 184 28.05 -11.06 -24.66
N GLY A 185 26.85 -11.19 -24.09
CA GLY A 185 26.60 -11.26 -22.66
C GLY A 185 26.52 -9.89 -21.97
N LYS A 186 26.34 -8.80 -22.73
CA LYS A 186 26.12 -7.48 -22.14
C LYS A 186 24.66 -7.36 -21.73
N ILE A 187 24.47 -6.80 -20.54
CA ILE A 187 23.15 -6.62 -19.93
C ILE A 187 22.71 -5.18 -20.19
N HIS A 188 21.53 -5.03 -20.79
CA HIS A 188 20.86 -3.77 -21.07
C HIS A 188 19.66 -3.66 -20.15
N ILE A 189 19.53 -2.55 -19.42
CA ILE A 189 18.47 -2.35 -18.44
C ILE A 189 17.79 -1.03 -18.77
N THR A 190 16.46 -1.04 -18.91
CA THR A 190 15.68 0.20 -18.98
C THR A 190 15.39 0.67 -17.56
N ILE A 191 15.65 1.95 -17.30
CA ILE A 191 15.45 2.56 -15.99
C ILE A 191 14.43 3.68 -16.13
N GLN A 192 13.40 3.67 -15.29
CA GLN A 192 12.51 4.80 -15.10
C GLN A 192 13.05 5.68 -13.97
N SER A 193 13.33 6.94 -14.30
CA SER A 193 13.73 7.95 -13.32
C SER A 193 12.53 8.86 -13.02
N GLN A 194 12.11 8.93 -11.76
CA GLN A 194 11.07 9.89 -11.34
C GLN A 194 11.57 11.34 -11.26
N HIS A 195 12.86 11.59 -11.51
CA HIS A 195 13.44 12.94 -11.55
C HIS A 195 13.40 13.51 -12.96
N HIS A 196 12.26 14.05 -13.38
CA HIS A 196 12.25 15.21 -14.26
C HIS A 196 12.42 16.45 -13.35
N VAL A 197 13.50 17.21 -13.57
CA VAL A 197 13.68 18.56 -13.00
C VAL A 197 12.70 19.51 -13.66
#